data_AF-A0A6L4AC32-F1
#
_entry.id   AF-A0A6L4AC32-F1
#
_cell.length_a   1.000
_cell.length_b   1.000
_cell.length_c   1.000
_cell.angle_alpha   90.00
_cell.angle_beta   90.00
_cell.angle_gamma   90.00
#
_symmetry.space_group_name_H-M   'P 1'
#
loop_
_entity.id
_entity.type
_entity.pdbx_description
1 polymer ?
#
loop_
_entity_poly.entity_id
_entity_poly.type
_entity_poly.pdbx_seq_one_letter_code
_entity_poly.pdbx_strand_id
1 'polypeptide(L)'
;VSWAQDGGSPLAPAEIPGEALYIPFPVAITLDGDLSDWAGVPVSVVDRGPSPSGNPAENGSFTVAVAADSDNLYIAMTMPDQNIITGQHGSEYWNEDSLEFYLNLSGELATRTYSDTIFQVNINAGDIGNTDPVAITVTGVNGSRAPVQAFVFKTDDGWGFEAQVALNGVVTPTHGLEIGFQAHANGASSADRDVKLIWSNADKGDNSWQNPSVFGRGIFFEVGRTDIPVPALPEEPVGFEMDDADWSALVRASWEGYKQNYIFCGENCGNNMGLVFDPNMGYQSVSEGIGYGMLMAVLMNDPLTFNTIYDAAYQLMLDPETGLLNWRIDNTGTITGFGSATDAEEDIALALIFAEKRVERSEWTQHPERAYGEYANRWIDAIYEYEVGDGRYLTPGDDWAGEGQEILNLSYFSPAWYRIFDDFQGTTRWQPVITYGYRTLYVTDGARLGLAPDWSTSEGGPAYDYCNATGRPLDGCKYEMTYDAIRVPWRIGLDCIWFGDSRACDWSKRSARFLNTLPPDQFARMYDMNGVSVVDYQNELMVAMWLVAAHAAEDTALENRLGELLYGYAGSVLGSGYWSGTSQFYFVQSLAWFGAAVVSDDFRNLYAEP
;
A
#
# COMPACT_ATOMS: atom_id res chain seq x y z
N VAL A 1 -6.31 -41.89 -12.42
CA VAL A 1 -5.14 -42.37 -11.64
C VAL A 1 -5.55 -42.36 -10.18
N SER A 2 -5.37 -43.46 -9.44
CA SER A 2 -5.73 -43.50 -8.01
C SER A 2 -4.50 -43.25 -7.14
N TRP A 3 -4.57 -42.25 -6.25
CA TRP A 3 -3.57 -41.93 -5.22
C TRP A 3 -3.53 -42.97 -4.07
N ALA A 4 -3.65 -44.26 -4.39
CA ALA A 4 -3.76 -45.30 -3.38
C ALA A 4 -2.40 -45.47 -2.67
N GLN A 5 -2.37 -45.12 -1.38
CA GLN A 5 -1.27 -45.47 -0.48
C GLN A 5 -1.21 -46.99 -0.33
N ASP A 6 -0.46 -47.66 -1.18
CA ASP A 6 -0.12 -49.07 -0.97
C ASP A 6 0.66 -49.19 0.34
N GLY A 7 0.25 -50.13 1.20
CA GLY A 7 0.61 -50.25 2.63
C GLY A 7 2.08 -50.60 2.96
N GLY A 8 3.04 -49.98 2.27
CA GLY A 8 4.45 -49.93 2.65
C GLY A 8 4.68 -49.02 3.86
N SER A 9 5.85 -49.14 4.49
CA SER A 9 6.25 -48.20 5.54
C SER A 9 6.56 -46.83 4.93
N PRO A 10 6.10 -45.72 5.53
CA PRO A 10 6.33 -44.40 4.97
C PRO A 10 7.83 -44.06 4.96
N LEU A 11 8.27 -43.36 3.91
CA LEU A 11 9.67 -42.97 3.67
C LEU A 11 10.13 -41.83 4.58
N ALA A 12 9.19 -41.06 5.12
CA ALA A 12 9.40 -40.00 6.08
C ALA A 12 8.23 -39.94 7.09
N PRO A 13 8.38 -39.21 8.21
CA PRO A 13 7.28 -39.01 9.16
C PRO A 13 6.08 -38.28 8.54
N ALA A 14 4.92 -38.39 9.19
CA ALA A 14 3.76 -37.58 8.85
C ALA A 14 4.05 -36.08 9.06
N GLU A 15 3.34 -35.22 8.34
CA GLU A 15 3.40 -33.77 8.55
C GLU A 15 3.07 -33.39 10.00
N ILE A 16 3.57 -32.23 10.42
CA ILE A 16 2.97 -31.45 11.49
C ILE A 16 1.91 -30.59 10.82
N PRO A 17 0.60 -30.84 11.05
CA PRO A 17 -0.47 -30.32 10.21
C PRO A 17 -0.40 -28.81 9.98
N GLY A 18 -0.14 -28.39 8.73
CA GLY A 18 -0.08 -26.98 8.34
C GLY A 18 1.10 -26.18 8.90
N GLU A 19 2.10 -26.85 9.49
CA GLU A 19 3.32 -26.22 10.01
C GLU A 19 4.56 -26.75 9.27
N ALA A 20 4.70 -28.07 9.13
CA ALA A 20 5.87 -28.67 8.52
C ALA A 20 5.56 -30.00 7.81
N LEU A 21 6.03 -30.16 6.58
CA LEU A 21 6.05 -31.43 5.88
C LEU A 21 7.48 -32.00 5.82
N TYR A 22 7.59 -33.33 5.87
CA TYR A 22 8.88 -34.01 5.76
C TYR A 22 9.09 -34.49 4.31
N ILE A 23 10.20 -34.07 3.71
CA ILE A 23 10.58 -34.32 2.32
C ILE A 23 11.54 -35.51 2.31
N PRO A 24 11.10 -36.75 2.03
CA PRO A 24 12.00 -37.89 1.91
C PRO A 24 13.02 -37.67 0.79
N PHE A 25 14.30 -37.94 1.08
CA PHE A 25 15.37 -37.95 0.08
C PHE A 25 16.42 -39.04 0.39
N PRO A 26 17.15 -39.59 -0.60
CA PRO A 26 16.94 -39.40 -2.03
C PRO A 26 15.76 -40.25 -2.54
N VAL A 27 14.82 -39.60 -3.22
CA VAL A 27 13.66 -40.19 -3.89
C VAL A 27 13.55 -39.51 -5.26
N ALA A 28 13.70 -40.28 -6.33
CA ALA A 28 13.56 -39.79 -7.70
C ALA A 28 12.15 -40.06 -8.19
N ILE A 29 11.53 -39.07 -8.83
CA ILE A 29 10.21 -39.14 -9.44
C ILE A 29 10.33 -38.90 -10.94
N THR A 30 9.56 -39.63 -11.72
CA THR A 30 9.42 -39.44 -13.17
C THR A 30 8.16 -38.62 -13.44
N LEU A 31 8.27 -37.51 -14.20
CA LEU A 31 7.12 -36.70 -14.57
C LEU A 31 6.34 -37.35 -15.72
N ASP A 32 5.48 -38.31 -15.43
CA ASP A 32 4.68 -39.01 -16.44
C ASP A 32 3.19 -39.19 -16.06
N GLY A 33 2.78 -38.69 -14.89
CA GLY A 33 1.42 -38.80 -14.37
C GLY A 33 1.08 -40.17 -13.78
N ASP A 34 2.04 -41.10 -13.71
CA ASP A 34 1.91 -42.37 -12.98
C ASP A 34 2.48 -42.21 -11.56
N LEU A 35 1.57 -42.01 -10.62
CA LEU A 35 1.90 -41.74 -9.22
C LEU A 35 2.44 -42.95 -8.44
N SER A 36 2.79 -44.05 -9.10
CA SER A 36 3.30 -45.26 -8.46
C SER A 36 4.69 -45.09 -7.84
N ASP A 37 5.52 -44.18 -8.35
CA ASP A 37 6.84 -43.87 -7.79
C ASP A 37 6.78 -42.95 -6.56
N TRP A 38 5.62 -42.36 -6.27
CA TRP A 38 5.30 -41.68 -5.00
C TRP A 38 5.00 -42.64 -3.85
N ALA A 39 5.03 -43.95 -4.08
CA ALA A 39 4.73 -44.95 -3.06
C ALA A 39 5.58 -44.75 -1.80
N GLY A 40 4.91 -44.54 -0.66
CA GLY A 40 5.53 -44.33 0.65
C GLY A 40 5.91 -42.87 0.95
N VAL A 41 5.80 -41.94 0.01
CA VAL A 41 5.94 -40.49 0.30
C VAL A 41 4.73 -40.02 1.13
N PRO A 42 4.94 -39.29 2.24
CA PRO A 42 3.84 -38.76 3.04
C PRO A 42 2.92 -37.82 2.26
N VAL A 43 1.64 -37.92 2.57
CA VAL A 43 0.55 -37.20 1.90
C VAL A 43 -0.16 -36.32 2.91
N SER A 44 -0.29 -35.04 2.59
CA SER A 44 -1.12 -34.11 3.36
C SER A 44 -2.44 -33.88 2.63
N VAL A 45 -3.56 -33.92 3.35
CA VAL A 45 -4.89 -33.61 2.80
C VAL A 45 -5.36 -32.30 3.42
N VAL A 46 -5.79 -31.36 2.59
CA VAL A 46 -6.12 -30.00 2.98
C VAL A 46 -7.53 -29.66 2.53
N ASP A 47 -8.40 -29.40 3.49
CA ASP A 47 -9.82 -29.05 3.31
C ASP A 47 -10.18 -27.71 4.00
N ARG A 48 -9.16 -26.90 4.32
CA ARG A 48 -9.28 -25.62 5.02
C ARG A 48 -8.79 -24.45 4.19
N GLY A 49 -9.32 -23.26 4.47
CA GLY A 49 -8.91 -21.99 3.87
C GLY A 49 -9.94 -20.88 4.15
N PRO A 50 -9.73 -19.66 3.60
CA PRO A 50 -10.64 -18.54 3.82
C PRO A 50 -12.03 -18.76 3.17
N SER A 51 -12.10 -19.58 2.11
CA SER A 51 -13.33 -19.85 1.37
C SER A 51 -13.42 -21.35 1.01
N PRO A 52 -13.73 -22.25 1.95
CA PRO A 52 -13.83 -23.68 1.64
C PRO A 52 -15.09 -23.99 0.82
N SER A 53 -15.02 -25.00 -0.04
CA SER A 53 -16.18 -25.47 -0.80
C SER A 53 -17.26 -26.07 0.09
N GLY A 54 -18.53 -25.81 -0.26
CA GLY A 54 -19.68 -26.50 0.35
C GLY A 54 -19.91 -27.92 -0.18
N ASN A 55 -19.21 -28.33 -1.25
CA ASN A 55 -19.34 -29.64 -1.88
C ASN A 55 -17.99 -30.37 -1.87
N PRO A 56 -17.81 -31.44 -1.07
CA PRO A 56 -16.55 -32.17 -0.98
C PRO A 56 -16.03 -32.75 -2.32
N ALA A 57 -16.93 -33.00 -3.28
CA ALA A 57 -16.55 -33.52 -4.60
C ALA A 57 -16.12 -32.44 -5.59
N GLU A 58 -16.33 -31.16 -5.26
CA GLU A 58 -16.06 -30.01 -6.12
C GLU A 58 -15.15 -29.04 -5.38
N ASN A 59 -13.85 -29.09 -5.64
CA ASN A 59 -12.84 -28.24 -5.00
C ASN A 59 -12.85 -28.36 -3.45
N GLY A 60 -13.31 -29.51 -2.95
CA GLY A 60 -13.55 -29.74 -1.52
C GLY A 60 -12.30 -29.92 -0.68
N SER A 61 -11.20 -30.31 -1.32
CA SER A 61 -9.90 -30.50 -0.69
C SER A 61 -8.81 -30.48 -1.74
N PHE A 62 -7.53 -30.49 -1.34
CA PHE A 62 -6.45 -30.94 -2.21
C PHE A 62 -5.49 -31.83 -1.43
N THR A 63 -4.73 -32.66 -2.14
CA THR A 63 -3.60 -33.40 -1.59
C THR A 63 -2.29 -32.74 -2.00
N VAL A 64 -1.28 -32.84 -1.15
CA VAL A 64 0.10 -32.47 -1.48
C VAL A 64 1.08 -33.49 -0.92
N ALA A 65 2.03 -33.92 -1.75
CA ALA A 65 3.21 -34.70 -1.37
C ALA A 65 4.45 -34.05 -1.97
N VAL A 66 5.58 -34.17 -1.25
CA VAL A 66 6.86 -33.59 -1.66
C VAL A 66 7.96 -34.62 -1.44
N ALA A 67 8.84 -34.79 -2.42
CA ALA A 67 10.00 -35.68 -2.38
C ALA A 67 11.21 -34.97 -2.99
N ALA A 68 12.42 -35.50 -2.83
CA ALA A 68 13.60 -34.90 -3.46
C ALA A 68 14.71 -35.91 -3.77
N ASP A 69 15.47 -35.67 -4.83
CA ASP A 69 16.77 -36.30 -5.07
C ASP A 69 17.91 -35.30 -4.75
N SER A 70 19.13 -35.52 -5.27
CA SER A 70 20.25 -34.59 -5.04
C SER A 70 20.11 -33.24 -5.72
N ASP A 71 19.32 -33.16 -6.79
CA ASP A 71 19.31 -32.06 -7.75
C ASP A 71 17.92 -31.40 -7.88
N ASN A 72 16.86 -32.10 -7.47
CA ASN A 72 15.48 -31.74 -7.74
C ASN A 72 14.59 -31.91 -6.50
N LEU A 73 13.64 -30.98 -6.39
CA LEU A 73 12.45 -31.12 -5.56
C LEU A 73 11.29 -31.58 -6.44
N TYR A 74 10.54 -32.56 -5.97
CA TYR A 74 9.35 -33.07 -6.64
C TYR A 74 8.12 -32.74 -5.81
N ILE A 75 7.06 -32.25 -6.45
CA ILE A 75 5.77 -31.92 -5.82
C ILE A 75 4.65 -32.62 -6.60
N ALA A 76 3.78 -33.34 -5.91
CA ALA A 76 2.54 -33.83 -6.51
C ALA A 76 1.34 -33.29 -5.75
N MET A 77 0.36 -32.77 -6.50
CA MET A 77 -0.88 -32.25 -5.95
C MET A 77 -2.07 -32.75 -6.73
N THR A 78 -3.18 -33.06 -6.05
CA THR A 78 -4.44 -33.45 -6.69
C THR A 78 -5.63 -32.80 -6.00
N MET A 79 -6.72 -32.60 -6.73
CA MET A 79 -7.95 -32.00 -6.24
C MET A 79 -9.16 -32.72 -6.84
N PRO A 80 -10.15 -33.15 -6.03
CA PRO A 80 -11.44 -33.58 -6.52
C PRO A 80 -12.19 -32.39 -7.12
N ASP A 81 -12.70 -32.56 -8.33
CA ASP A 81 -13.31 -31.51 -9.13
C ASP A 81 -14.20 -32.17 -10.20
N GLN A 82 -15.51 -31.95 -10.11
CA GLN A 82 -16.48 -32.50 -11.07
C GLN A 82 -16.67 -31.59 -12.29
N ASN A 83 -16.23 -30.33 -12.22
CA ASN A 83 -16.42 -29.32 -13.24
C ASN A 83 -15.19 -28.41 -13.40
N ILE A 84 -14.15 -28.98 -14.01
CA ILE A 84 -12.90 -28.26 -14.33
C ILE A 84 -13.18 -27.04 -15.24
N ILE A 85 -13.00 -25.85 -14.68
CA ILE A 85 -13.01 -24.53 -15.31
C ILE A 85 -11.57 -24.09 -15.58
N THR A 86 -11.25 -23.87 -16.86
CA THR A 86 -9.93 -23.37 -17.27
C THR A 86 -9.97 -22.62 -18.61
N GLY A 87 -9.06 -21.67 -18.82
CA GLY A 87 -8.82 -20.98 -20.10
C GLY A 87 -9.77 -19.82 -20.41
N GLN A 88 -10.47 -19.29 -19.42
CA GLN A 88 -11.42 -18.17 -19.51
C GLN A 88 -10.81 -16.80 -19.15
N HIS A 89 -9.71 -16.76 -18.38
CA HIS A 89 -9.15 -15.55 -17.77
C HIS A 89 -7.71 -15.19 -18.23
N GLY A 90 -7.24 -15.73 -19.35
CA GLY A 90 -5.94 -15.35 -19.93
C GLY A 90 -4.76 -15.72 -19.03
N SER A 91 -4.12 -14.75 -18.37
CA SER A 91 -3.01 -14.98 -17.43
C SER A 91 -3.44 -15.04 -15.96
N GLU A 92 -4.71 -14.76 -15.67
CA GLU A 92 -5.26 -14.72 -14.31
C GLU A 92 -5.84 -16.08 -13.91
N TYR A 93 -5.07 -17.16 -14.09
CA TYR A 93 -5.51 -18.53 -13.77
C TYR A 93 -5.85 -18.76 -12.29
N TRP A 94 -5.48 -17.84 -11.41
CA TRP A 94 -5.92 -17.85 -10.02
C TRP A 94 -7.42 -17.59 -9.86
N ASN A 95 -8.11 -17.08 -10.90
CA ASN A 95 -9.58 -16.97 -10.96
C ASN A 95 -10.29 -18.28 -11.34
N GLU A 96 -9.53 -19.32 -11.69
CA GLU A 96 -10.00 -20.60 -12.22
C GLU A 96 -9.52 -21.77 -11.36
N ASP A 97 -9.79 -23.00 -11.79
CA ASP A 97 -9.28 -24.18 -11.10
C ASP A 97 -7.76 -24.30 -11.28
N SER A 98 -7.06 -24.12 -10.17
CA SER A 98 -5.62 -23.99 -10.15
C SER A 98 -5.03 -24.49 -8.83
N LEU A 99 -3.87 -25.15 -8.92
CA LEU A 99 -3.12 -25.62 -7.77
C LEU A 99 -1.80 -24.86 -7.70
N GLU A 100 -1.49 -24.35 -6.52
CA GLU A 100 -0.31 -23.52 -6.30
C GLU A 100 0.60 -24.16 -5.28
N PHE A 101 1.90 -24.05 -5.50
CA PHE A 101 2.88 -24.25 -4.44
C PHE A 101 3.86 -23.09 -4.39
N TYR A 102 4.42 -22.87 -3.21
CA TYR A 102 5.33 -21.80 -2.92
C TYR A 102 6.59 -22.38 -2.29
N LEU A 103 7.74 -21.86 -2.72
CA LEU A 103 9.04 -22.28 -2.23
C LEU A 103 9.85 -21.07 -1.82
N ASN A 104 10.37 -21.08 -0.60
CA ASN A 104 11.42 -20.16 -0.16
C ASN A 104 12.72 -20.96 0.00
N LEU A 105 13.61 -20.82 -0.99
CA LEU A 105 14.92 -21.48 -1.01
C LEU A 105 16.05 -20.55 -0.54
N SER A 106 15.72 -19.36 0.00
CA SER A 106 16.72 -18.36 0.38
C SER A 106 17.48 -18.71 1.67
N GLY A 107 16.91 -19.56 2.51
CA GLY A 107 17.39 -19.83 3.87
C GLY A 107 16.83 -18.87 4.93
N GLU A 108 16.27 -17.72 4.53
CA GLU A 108 15.63 -16.74 5.42
C GLU A 108 14.13 -17.03 5.52
N LEU A 109 13.75 -17.95 6.43
CA LEU A 109 12.39 -18.48 6.49
C LEU A 109 11.34 -17.47 6.99
N ALA A 110 11.78 -16.41 7.68
CA ALA A 110 10.92 -15.34 8.18
C ALA A 110 10.80 -14.13 7.23
N THR A 111 11.44 -14.17 6.05
CA THR A 111 11.40 -13.05 5.10
C THR A 111 9.98 -12.70 4.68
N ARG A 112 9.69 -11.40 4.61
CA ARG A 112 8.37 -10.88 4.20
C ARG A 112 8.32 -10.41 2.75
N THR A 113 9.44 -10.47 2.04
CA THR A 113 9.55 -10.05 0.64
C THR A 113 10.06 -11.19 -0.23
N TYR A 114 9.62 -11.21 -1.49
CA TYR A 114 10.10 -12.16 -2.49
C TYR A 114 11.48 -11.75 -2.98
N SER A 115 12.47 -12.62 -2.75
CA SER A 115 13.77 -12.57 -3.41
C SER A 115 13.77 -13.47 -4.66
N ASP A 116 14.87 -13.46 -5.41
CA ASP A 116 15.02 -14.25 -6.65
C ASP A 116 15.01 -15.78 -6.43
N THR A 117 15.11 -16.24 -5.18
CA THR A 117 15.06 -17.67 -4.80
C THR A 117 13.76 -18.05 -4.10
N ILE A 118 12.75 -17.17 -4.16
CA ILE A 118 11.41 -17.40 -3.63
C ILE A 118 10.41 -17.37 -4.77
N PHE A 119 9.56 -18.39 -4.86
CA PHE A 119 8.66 -18.61 -5.99
C PHE A 119 7.25 -18.91 -5.50
N GLN A 120 6.26 -18.33 -6.18
CA GLN A 120 4.91 -18.85 -6.28
C GLN A 120 4.78 -19.48 -7.66
N VAL A 121 4.40 -20.75 -7.70
CA VAL A 121 4.16 -21.51 -8.92
C VAL A 121 2.69 -21.91 -8.93
N ASN A 122 1.94 -21.32 -9.87
CA ASN A 122 0.55 -21.66 -10.12
C ASN A 122 0.46 -22.49 -11.41
N ILE A 123 -0.09 -23.70 -11.30
CA ILE A 123 -0.37 -24.64 -12.39
C ILE A 123 -1.89 -24.82 -12.50
N ASN A 124 -2.41 -24.73 -13.72
CA ASN A 124 -3.84 -24.83 -14.01
C ASN A 124 -4.18 -26.13 -14.76
N ALA A 125 -5.46 -26.49 -14.75
CA ALA A 125 -5.95 -27.71 -15.39
C ALA A 125 -5.93 -27.67 -16.94
N GLY A 126 -5.69 -26.51 -17.55
CA GLY A 126 -5.67 -26.33 -19.01
C GLY A 126 -4.56 -27.12 -19.72
N ASP A 127 -3.51 -27.50 -18.99
CA ASP A 127 -2.41 -28.33 -19.49
C ASP A 127 -2.70 -29.84 -19.45
N ILE A 128 -3.91 -30.29 -19.06
CA ILE A 128 -4.27 -31.71 -19.10
C ILE A 128 -4.10 -32.29 -20.51
N GLY A 129 -3.27 -33.32 -20.62
CA GLY A 129 -2.96 -34.00 -21.88
C GLY A 129 -1.75 -33.41 -22.62
N ASN A 130 -1.11 -32.38 -22.09
CA ASN A 130 0.19 -31.92 -22.53
C ASN A 130 1.26 -32.95 -22.12
N THR A 131 2.05 -33.43 -23.08
CA THR A 131 3.09 -34.44 -22.84
C THR A 131 4.50 -33.86 -22.81
N ASP A 132 4.65 -32.54 -23.01
CA ASP A 132 5.93 -31.85 -22.90
C ASP A 132 6.01 -31.15 -21.53
N PRO A 133 6.75 -31.71 -20.56
CA PRO A 133 6.77 -31.21 -19.20
C PRO A 133 7.43 -29.83 -19.05
N VAL A 134 8.09 -29.33 -20.10
CA VAL A 134 8.70 -27.99 -20.14
C VAL A 134 7.73 -26.96 -20.73
N ALA A 135 6.76 -27.39 -21.53
CA ALA A 135 5.84 -26.51 -22.25
C ALA A 135 4.52 -26.29 -21.50
N ILE A 136 4.60 -26.08 -20.18
CA ILE A 136 3.45 -25.84 -19.30
C ILE A 136 3.20 -24.35 -19.05
N THR A 137 1.97 -24.02 -18.70
CA THR A 137 1.57 -22.66 -18.33
C THR A 137 1.80 -22.43 -16.84
N VAL A 138 2.82 -21.64 -16.51
CA VAL A 138 3.17 -21.27 -15.14
C VAL A 138 2.92 -19.78 -14.91
N THR A 139 2.20 -19.45 -13.84
CA THR A 139 1.99 -18.08 -13.37
C THR A 139 2.35 -17.95 -11.88
N GLY A 140 2.26 -16.74 -11.32
CA GLY A 140 2.61 -16.45 -9.93
C GLY A 140 3.87 -15.60 -9.78
N VAL A 141 4.10 -15.08 -8.57
CA VAL A 141 5.28 -14.27 -8.25
C VAL A 141 6.56 -15.06 -8.48
N ASN A 142 7.43 -14.53 -9.34
CA ASN A 142 8.64 -15.20 -9.84
C ASN A 142 8.41 -16.53 -10.59
N GLY A 143 7.16 -16.93 -10.86
CA GLY A 143 6.82 -18.21 -11.49
C GLY A 143 7.45 -18.42 -12.86
N SER A 144 7.50 -17.38 -13.71
CA SER A 144 8.16 -17.44 -15.02
C SER A 144 9.68 -17.63 -14.96
N ARG A 145 10.29 -17.40 -13.79
CA ARG A 145 11.72 -17.60 -13.51
C ARG A 145 11.97 -18.89 -12.73
N ALA A 146 10.92 -19.54 -12.21
CA ALA A 146 11.06 -20.77 -11.46
C ALA A 146 11.59 -21.88 -12.40
N PRO A 147 12.60 -22.66 -11.98
CA PRO A 147 13.14 -23.74 -12.78
C PRO A 147 12.24 -24.99 -12.71
N VAL A 148 10.97 -24.83 -13.08
CA VAL A 148 9.92 -25.82 -12.94
C VAL A 148 9.58 -26.52 -14.26
N GLN A 149 9.30 -27.81 -14.16
CA GLN A 149 8.67 -28.64 -15.19
C GLN A 149 7.49 -29.37 -14.54
N ALA A 150 6.42 -29.67 -15.26
CA ALA A 150 5.29 -30.40 -14.69
C ALA A 150 4.53 -31.22 -15.72
N PHE A 151 3.82 -32.24 -15.25
CA PHE A 151 2.91 -33.07 -16.02
C PHE A 151 1.53 -33.04 -15.38
N VAL A 152 0.52 -32.55 -16.12
CA VAL A 152 -0.85 -32.36 -15.61
C VAL A 152 -1.76 -33.48 -16.13
N PHE A 153 -2.52 -34.10 -15.22
CA PHE A 153 -3.30 -35.31 -15.52
C PHE A 153 -4.68 -35.32 -14.84
N LYS A 154 -5.55 -36.23 -15.31
CA LYS A 154 -6.85 -36.49 -14.68
C LYS A 154 -6.73 -37.57 -13.60
N THR A 155 -7.40 -37.36 -12.47
CA THR A 155 -7.68 -38.41 -11.48
C THR A 155 -9.04 -39.03 -11.76
N ASP A 156 -9.45 -39.99 -10.94
CA ASP A 156 -10.75 -40.65 -11.10
C ASP A 156 -11.92 -39.72 -10.67
N ASP A 157 -11.63 -38.70 -9.87
CA ASP A 157 -12.56 -37.77 -9.23
C ASP A 157 -12.23 -36.29 -9.45
N GLY A 158 -11.23 -35.97 -10.26
CA GLY A 158 -10.78 -34.60 -10.53
C GLY A 158 -9.49 -34.55 -11.36
N TRP A 159 -8.51 -33.79 -10.91
CA TRP A 159 -7.24 -33.59 -11.61
C TRP A 159 -6.06 -33.32 -10.68
N GLY A 160 -4.86 -33.26 -11.24
CA GLY A 160 -3.66 -32.92 -10.50
C GLY A 160 -2.44 -32.78 -11.39
N PHE A 161 -1.28 -32.62 -10.77
CA PHE A 161 0.01 -32.58 -11.44
C PHE A 161 1.11 -33.26 -10.64
N GLU A 162 2.19 -33.61 -11.33
CA GLU A 162 3.53 -33.81 -10.77
C GLU A 162 4.44 -32.71 -11.31
N ALA A 163 5.23 -32.09 -10.46
CA ALA A 163 6.16 -31.03 -10.80
C ALA A 163 7.56 -31.34 -10.30
N GLN A 164 8.56 -30.97 -11.08
CA GLN A 164 9.97 -30.98 -10.73
C GLN A 164 10.48 -29.55 -10.69
N VAL A 165 11.14 -29.17 -9.59
CA VAL A 165 11.84 -27.89 -9.45
C VAL A 165 13.33 -28.17 -9.29
N ALA A 166 14.15 -27.69 -10.22
CA ALA A 166 15.60 -27.87 -10.11
C ALA A 166 16.16 -27.00 -8.98
N LEU A 167 16.90 -27.62 -8.05
CA LEU A 167 17.51 -26.91 -6.92
C LEU A 167 18.73 -26.07 -7.34
N ASN A 168 19.36 -26.41 -8.48
CA ASN A 168 20.46 -25.66 -9.09
C ASN A 168 21.61 -25.29 -8.12
N GLY A 169 21.82 -26.08 -7.08
CA GLY A 169 22.82 -25.81 -6.03
C GLY A 169 22.47 -24.66 -5.07
N VAL A 170 21.27 -24.06 -5.18
CA VAL A 170 20.75 -23.09 -4.20
C VAL A 170 20.55 -23.77 -2.84
N VAL A 171 19.99 -24.98 -2.89
CA VAL A 171 19.79 -25.86 -1.73
C VAL A 171 20.42 -27.21 -2.04
N THR A 172 21.14 -27.77 -1.08
CA THR A 172 21.65 -29.15 -1.14
C THR A 172 20.91 -29.99 -0.09
N PRO A 173 20.07 -30.96 -0.51
CA PRO A 173 19.31 -31.79 0.41
C PRO A 173 20.19 -32.48 1.46
N THR A 174 19.92 -32.19 2.73
CA THR A 174 20.60 -32.78 3.88
C THR A 174 19.60 -33.03 5.01
N HIS A 175 19.81 -34.07 5.81
CA HIS A 175 18.84 -34.48 6.81
C HIS A 175 18.65 -33.37 7.86
N GLY A 176 17.42 -32.88 8.01
CA GLY A 176 17.05 -31.78 8.89
C GLY A 176 17.17 -30.38 8.30
N LEU A 177 17.57 -30.24 7.03
CA LEU A 177 17.55 -28.93 6.36
C LEU A 177 16.11 -28.46 6.13
N GLU A 178 15.86 -27.17 6.36
CA GLU A 178 14.54 -26.55 6.19
C GLU A 178 14.51 -25.62 4.99
N ILE A 179 13.37 -25.60 4.30
CA ILE A 179 12.98 -24.60 3.31
C ILE A 179 11.58 -24.08 3.65
N GLY A 180 11.22 -22.89 3.18
CA GLY A 180 9.84 -22.43 3.31
C GLY A 180 8.99 -23.12 2.25
N PHE A 181 7.84 -23.63 2.66
CA PHE A 181 6.90 -24.34 1.78
C PHE A 181 5.46 -23.89 2.05
N GLN A 182 4.68 -23.77 0.99
CA GLN A 182 3.23 -23.59 1.08
C GLN A 182 2.56 -24.24 -0.14
N ALA A 183 1.30 -24.62 0.01
CA ALA A 183 0.46 -25.10 -1.09
C ALA A 183 -0.97 -24.57 -0.94
N HIS A 184 -1.56 -24.12 -2.05
CA HIS A 184 -2.94 -23.63 -2.13
C HIS A 184 -3.72 -24.36 -3.23
N ALA A 185 -5.05 -24.30 -3.13
CA ALA A 185 -5.95 -24.58 -4.24
C ALA A 185 -6.89 -23.39 -4.46
N ASN A 186 -6.99 -22.93 -5.71
CA ASN A 186 -8.05 -22.05 -6.18
C ASN A 186 -9.06 -22.94 -6.89
N GLY A 187 -10.34 -22.78 -6.56
CA GLY A 187 -11.42 -23.49 -7.21
C GLY A 187 -12.49 -22.53 -7.71
N ALA A 188 -12.99 -22.78 -8.91
CA ALA A 188 -14.09 -22.06 -9.52
C ALA A 188 -15.21 -23.06 -9.84
N SER A 189 -16.41 -22.84 -9.29
CA SER A 189 -17.56 -23.71 -9.53
C SER A 189 -18.75 -22.95 -10.11
N SER A 190 -19.34 -22.06 -9.32
CA SER A 190 -20.52 -21.26 -9.69
C SER A 190 -20.19 -19.80 -9.99
N ALA A 191 -19.03 -19.34 -9.53
CA ALA A 191 -18.44 -18.04 -9.79
C ALA A 191 -16.91 -18.17 -9.87
N ASP A 192 -16.26 -17.13 -10.41
CA ASP A 192 -14.80 -17.07 -10.46
C ASP A 192 -14.22 -17.15 -9.05
N ARG A 193 -13.33 -18.12 -8.83
CA ARG A 193 -12.62 -18.36 -7.55
C ARG A 193 -13.51 -18.35 -6.31
N ASP A 194 -14.64 -19.07 -6.34
CA ASP A 194 -15.49 -19.20 -5.16
C ASP A 194 -14.92 -20.12 -4.07
N VAL A 195 -13.80 -20.80 -4.35
CA VAL A 195 -13.07 -21.64 -3.40
C VAL A 195 -11.60 -21.25 -3.27
N LYS A 196 -11.11 -21.15 -2.02
CA LYS A 196 -9.69 -20.98 -1.69
C LYS A 196 -9.31 -21.83 -0.50
N LEU A 197 -8.40 -22.77 -0.72
CA LEU A 197 -7.82 -23.64 0.29
C LEU A 197 -6.33 -23.34 0.49
N ILE A 198 -5.86 -23.46 1.73
CA ILE A 198 -4.52 -23.06 2.16
C ILE A 198 -3.95 -24.10 3.12
N TRP A 199 -2.72 -24.56 2.87
CA TRP A 199 -2.04 -25.52 3.76
C TRP A 199 -1.45 -24.84 5.01
N SER A 200 -0.64 -23.79 4.91
CA SER A 200 0.00 -23.18 6.10
C SER A 200 -1.04 -22.60 7.07
N ASN A 201 -0.89 -22.90 8.37
CA ASN A 201 -1.70 -22.29 9.43
C ASN A 201 -1.37 -20.80 9.66
N ALA A 202 -0.20 -20.35 9.20
CA ALA A 202 0.23 -18.95 9.33
C ALA A 202 -0.46 -18.03 8.31
N ASP A 203 -0.86 -18.56 7.15
CA ASP A 203 -1.62 -17.81 6.15
C ASP A 203 -3.13 -18.00 6.34
N LYS A 204 -3.78 -17.00 6.94
CA LYS A 204 -5.23 -17.02 7.22
C LYS A 204 -6.06 -16.29 6.17
N GLY A 205 -5.42 -15.64 5.19
CA GLY A 205 -6.08 -14.63 4.36
C GLY A 205 -5.51 -14.51 2.96
N ASP A 206 -4.90 -15.57 2.42
CA ASP A 206 -4.31 -15.58 1.07
C ASP A 206 -3.22 -14.50 0.90
N ASN A 207 -2.26 -14.47 1.83
CA ASN A 207 -1.17 -13.50 1.85
C ASN A 207 0.14 -14.06 1.27
N SER A 208 0.19 -15.36 0.99
CA SER A 208 1.40 -16.04 0.53
C SER A 208 2.02 -15.41 -0.74
N TRP A 209 1.21 -14.84 -1.63
CA TRP A 209 1.69 -14.17 -2.86
C TRP A 209 2.43 -12.86 -2.60
N GLN A 210 2.25 -12.23 -1.43
CA GLN A 210 2.91 -10.96 -1.07
C GLN A 210 3.87 -11.09 0.12
N ASN A 211 3.71 -12.10 0.96
CA ASN A 211 4.44 -12.25 2.21
C ASN A 211 4.93 -13.70 2.40
N PRO A 212 6.19 -14.05 2.10
CA PRO A 212 6.71 -15.40 2.31
C PRO A 212 6.79 -15.84 3.78
N SER A 213 6.67 -14.94 4.77
CA SER A 213 6.78 -15.29 6.19
C SER A 213 5.59 -16.10 6.70
N VAL A 214 4.50 -16.16 5.93
CA VAL A 214 3.34 -17.01 6.24
C VAL A 214 3.46 -18.43 5.66
N PHE A 215 4.58 -18.78 5.01
CA PHE A 215 4.84 -20.15 4.57
C PHE A 215 5.04 -21.06 5.79
N GLY A 216 4.66 -22.34 5.65
CA GLY A 216 5.12 -23.37 6.57
C GLY A 216 6.50 -23.87 6.16
N ARG A 217 6.87 -25.08 6.58
CA ARG A 217 8.22 -25.62 6.37
C ARG A 217 8.22 -26.91 5.57
N GLY A 218 9.19 -27.05 4.68
CA GLY A 218 9.60 -28.33 4.12
C GLY A 218 10.91 -28.77 4.78
N ILE A 219 10.93 -29.95 5.40
CA ILE A 219 12.09 -30.47 6.13
C ILE A 219 12.63 -31.70 5.43
N PHE A 220 13.85 -31.61 4.91
CA PHE A 220 14.50 -32.73 4.24
C PHE A 220 14.76 -33.89 5.22
N PHE A 221 14.26 -35.08 4.90
CA PHE A 221 14.39 -36.29 5.70
C PHE A 221 15.11 -37.39 4.92
N GLU A 222 16.36 -37.67 5.30
CA GLU A 222 17.11 -38.78 4.70
C GLU A 222 16.41 -40.14 4.97
N VAL A 223 16.05 -40.85 3.90
CA VAL A 223 15.33 -42.12 3.98
C VAL A 223 16.11 -43.15 4.80
N GLY A 224 15.40 -43.82 5.72
CA GLY A 224 15.98 -44.83 6.61
C GLY A 224 16.54 -44.27 7.93
N ARG A 225 16.49 -42.96 8.14
CA ARG A 225 16.76 -42.35 9.45
C ARG A 225 15.67 -42.67 10.47
N THR A 226 16.03 -42.56 11.74
CA THR A 226 15.10 -42.82 12.87
C THR A 226 14.98 -41.63 13.80
N ASP A 227 15.95 -40.72 13.76
CA ASP A 227 15.86 -39.39 14.32
C ASP A 227 14.97 -38.53 13.43
N ILE A 228 13.89 -38.01 14.01
CA ILE A 228 12.96 -37.11 13.33
C ILE A 228 13.41 -35.69 13.64
N PRO A 229 13.83 -34.89 12.64
CA PRO A 229 14.15 -33.49 12.85
C PRO A 229 12.94 -32.77 13.44
N VAL A 230 13.16 -32.02 14.51
CA VAL A 230 12.13 -31.13 15.04
C VAL A 230 12.26 -29.83 14.27
N PRO A 231 11.17 -29.27 13.70
CA PRO A 231 11.25 -27.96 13.07
C PRO A 231 11.86 -26.97 14.06
N ALA A 232 12.78 -26.13 13.57
CA ALA A 232 13.25 -24.99 14.31
C ALA A 232 12.02 -24.23 14.84
N LEU A 233 12.12 -23.74 16.08
CA LEU A 233 11.12 -22.79 16.57
C LEU A 233 10.96 -21.71 15.50
N PRO A 234 9.73 -21.20 15.27
CA PRO A 234 9.55 -20.04 14.42
C PRO A 234 10.64 -19.04 14.81
N GLU A 235 11.50 -18.66 13.86
CA GLU A 235 12.23 -17.43 14.05
C GLU A 235 11.13 -16.40 14.25
N GLU A 236 11.00 -15.89 15.49
CA GLU A 236 10.22 -14.70 15.73
C GLU A 236 10.68 -13.74 14.65
N PRO A 237 9.80 -13.32 13.72
CA PRO A 237 10.24 -12.43 12.67
C PRO A 237 10.93 -11.28 13.39
N VAL A 238 12.21 -11.05 13.06
CA VAL A 238 12.89 -9.85 13.53
C VAL A 238 11.94 -8.73 13.15
N GLY A 239 11.37 -8.08 14.17
CA GLY A 239 10.35 -7.05 13.94
C GLY A 239 10.98 -6.04 13.00
N PHE A 240 10.26 -5.65 11.95
CA PHE A 240 10.70 -4.57 11.09
C PHE A 240 11.02 -3.37 11.99
N GLU A 241 12.25 -2.89 11.90
CA GLU A 241 12.64 -1.61 12.47
C GLU A 241 12.67 -0.59 11.34
N MET A 242 12.37 0.68 11.63
CA MET A 242 12.41 1.72 10.61
C MET A 242 13.75 1.79 9.87
N ASP A 243 14.86 1.41 10.54
CA ASP A 243 16.21 1.36 9.98
C ASP A 243 16.43 0.23 8.95
N ASP A 244 15.50 -0.73 8.83
CA ASP A 244 15.58 -1.82 7.84
C ASP A 244 15.33 -1.31 6.39
N ALA A 245 14.75 -0.12 6.23
CA ALA A 245 14.46 0.49 4.95
C ALA A 245 15.26 1.79 4.73
N ASP A 246 15.82 1.96 3.53
CA ASP A 246 16.37 3.25 3.08
C ASP A 246 15.23 4.16 2.61
N TRP A 247 14.49 4.72 3.57
CA TRP A 247 13.33 5.57 3.32
C TRP A 247 13.68 6.76 2.41
N SER A 248 14.84 7.39 2.61
CA SER A 248 15.27 8.49 1.76
C SER A 248 15.53 8.06 0.31
N ALA A 249 16.02 6.83 0.07
CA ALA A 249 16.11 6.31 -1.29
C ALA A 249 14.73 6.07 -1.92
N LEU A 250 13.77 5.57 -1.14
CA LEU A 250 12.38 5.41 -1.59
C LEU A 250 11.74 6.75 -1.95
N VAL A 251 11.90 7.77 -1.10
CA VAL A 251 11.41 9.14 -1.32
C VAL A 251 12.04 9.76 -2.58
N ARG A 252 13.36 9.61 -2.77
CA ARG A 252 14.05 10.06 -3.99
C ARG A 252 13.53 9.37 -5.25
N ALA A 253 13.43 8.05 -5.23
CA ALA A 253 13.01 7.27 -6.39
C ALA A 253 11.54 7.54 -6.75
N SER A 254 10.66 7.62 -5.75
CA SER A 254 9.25 7.94 -5.96
C SER A 254 9.04 9.38 -6.42
N TRP A 255 9.86 10.36 -6.03
CA TRP A 255 9.84 11.70 -6.61
C TRP A 255 10.18 11.70 -8.12
N GLU A 256 11.20 10.96 -8.53
CA GLU A 256 11.56 10.86 -9.94
C GLU A 256 10.45 10.20 -10.78
N GLY A 257 9.79 9.17 -10.24
CA GLY A 257 8.61 8.60 -10.87
C GLY A 257 7.41 9.54 -10.87
N TYR A 258 7.19 10.29 -9.78
CA TYR A 258 6.11 11.29 -9.69
C TYR A 258 6.20 12.31 -10.83
N LYS A 259 7.40 12.86 -11.06
CA LYS A 259 7.68 13.76 -12.17
C LYS A 259 7.33 13.15 -13.52
N GLN A 260 7.74 11.91 -13.76
CA GLN A 260 7.51 11.23 -15.05
C GLN A 260 6.02 10.92 -15.29
N ASN A 261 5.29 10.54 -14.24
CA ASN A 261 3.91 10.08 -14.37
C ASN A 261 2.89 11.22 -14.37
N TYR A 262 3.17 12.33 -13.67
CA TYR A 262 2.16 13.36 -13.40
C TYR A 262 2.51 14.77 -13.90
N ILE A 263 3.79 15.05 -14.19
CA ILE A 263 4.24 16.40 -14.56
C ILE A 263 4.73 16.42 -16.01
N PHE A 264 5.59 15.45 -16.35
CA PHE A 264 6.28 15.35 -17.62
C PHE A 264 5.85 14.13 -18.44
N CYS A 265 4.55 13.80 -18.39
CA CYS A 265 3.96 12.60 -19.02
C CYS A 265 3.57 12.78 -20.51
N GLY A 266 4.16 13.75 -21.20
CA GLY A 266 3.97 13.98 -22.63
C GLY A 266 2.60 14.56 -22.97
N GLU A 267 1.97 14.03 -24.02
CA GLU A 267 0.68 14.49 -24.53
C GLU A 267 -0.41 14.46 -23.45
N ASN A 268 -0.40 13.44 -22.60
CA ASN A 268 -1.35 13.31 -21.49
C ASN A 268 -1.27 14.51 -20.53
N CYS A 269 -0.07 15.03 -20.26
CA CYS A 269 0.20 16.19 -19.42
C CYS A 269 0.15 17.51 -20.21
N GLY A 270 -0.66 17.58 -21.26
CA GLY A 270 -0.79 18.78 -22.09
C GLY A 270 0.51 19.16 -22.82
N ASN A 271 1.25 18.15 -23.29
CA ASN A 271 2.61 18.28 -23.82
C ASN A 271 3.60 18.87 -22.80
N ASN A 272 3.58 18.33 -21.58
CA ASN A 272 4.40 18.78 -20.44
C ASN A 272 4.13 20.25 -20.10
N MET A 273 2.86 20.59 -19.91
CA MET A 273 2.39 21.94 -19.58
C MET A 273 3.00 22.50 -18.27
N GLY A 274 3.54 21.62 -17.41
CA GLY A 274 4.17 22.00 -16.16
C GLY A 274 3.27 21.90 -14.94
N LEU A 275 2.05 21.39 -15.08
CA LEU A 275 1.12 21.15 -13.97
C LEU A 275 1.19 19.70 -13.49
N VAL A 276 0.52 19.39 -12.38
CA VAL A 276 0.40 18.03 -11.83
C VAL A 276 -0.94 17.42 -12.26
N PHE A 277 -0.91 16.40 -13.11
CA PHE A 277 -2.09 15.81 -13.74
C PHE A 277 -2.46 14.47 -13.09
N ASP A 278 -3.76 14.26 -12.89
CA ASP A 278 -4.33 13.01 -12.38
C ASP A 278 -4.82 12.10 -13.52
N PRO A 279 -4.17 10.94 -13.76
CA PRO A 279 -4.59 9.98 -14.76
C PRO A 279 -6.04 9.48 -14.59
N ASN A 280 -6.57 9.42 -13.36
CA ASN A 280 -7.93 8.95 -13.08
C ASN A 280 -9.01 9.98 -13.38
N MET A 281 -8.64 11.26 -13.47
CA MET A 281 -9.57 12.33 -13.85
C MET A 281 -9.45 12.72 -15.32
N GLY A 282 -8.89 11.82 -16.14
CA GLY A 282 -8.65 12.06 -17.57
C GLY A 282 -7.52 13.05 -17.81
N TYR A 283 -6.49 13.03 -16.95
CA TYR A 283 -5.39 13.99 -16.92
C TYR A 283 -5.90 15.43 -16.81
N GLN A 284 -6.75 15.68 -15.81
CA GLN A 284 -7.00 17.03 -15.31
C GLN A 284 -6.01 17.35 -14.19
N SER A 285 -5.73 18.63 -14.00
CA SER A 285 -4.91 19.11 -12.89
C SER A 285 -5.78 19.89 -11.91
N VAL A 286 -5.56 19.66 -10.62
CA VAL A 286 -6.20 20.41 -9.53
C VAL A 286 -5.16 21.20 -8.77
N SER A 287 -5.54 22.34 -8.20
CA SER A 287 -4.63 23.19 -7.41
C SER A 287 -4.00 22.43 -6.24
N GLU A 288 -4.71 21.47 -5.64
CA GLU A 288 -4.17 20.56 -4.61
C GLU A 288 -2.88 19.86 -5.10
N GLY A 289 -2.92 19.29 -6.30
CA GLY A 289 -1.77 18.63 -6.91
C GLY A 289 -0.62 19.61 -7.18
N ILE A 290 -0.93 20.88 -7.49
CA ILE A 290 0.07 21.95 -7.64
C ILE A 290 0.76 22.22 -6.30
N GLY A 291 0.01 22.39 -5.21
CA GLY A 291 0.55 22.55 -3.87
C GLY A 291 1.46 21.37 -3.48
N TYR A 292 1.00 20.14 -3.70
CA TYR A 292 1.79 18.95 -3.43
C TYR A 292 3.07 18.89 -4.27
N GLY A 293 2.98 19.12 -5.58
CA GLY A 293 4.14 19.10 -6.48
C GLY A 293 5.18 20.17 -6.12
N MET A 294 4.75 21.37 -5.73
CA MET A 294 5.65 22.43 -5.28
C MET A 294 6.32 22.08 -3.95
N LEU A 295 5.57 21.55 -2.97
CA LEU A 295 6.13 21.08 -1.70
C LEU A 295 7.16 19.96 -1.90
N MET A 296 6.84 18.96 -2.71
CA MET A 296 7.78 17.88 -3.04
C MET A 296 9.03 18.41 -3.72
N ALA A 297 8.90 19.27 -4.73
CA ALA A 297 10.04 19.80 -5.47
C ALA A 297 10.97 20.63 -4.57
N VAL A 298 10.43 21.48 -3.67
CA VAL A 298 11.28 22.26 -2.77
C VAL A 298 11.92 21.38 -1.70
N LEU A 299 11.25 20.37 -1.16
CA LEU A 299 11.83 19.43 -0.20
C LEU A 299 12.96 18.61 -0.84
N MET A 300 12.74 18.15 -2.07
CA MET A 300 13.72 17.39 -2.86
C MET A 300 14.85 18.22 -3.48
N ASN A 301 14.90 19.52 -3.21
CA ASN A 301 15.90 20.43 -3.77
C ASN A 301 15.93 20.42 -5.31
N ASP A 302 14.75 20.42 -5.94
CA ASP A 302 14.55 20.41 -7.39
C ASP A 302 14.01 21.77 -7.88
N PRO A 303 14.87 22.81 -8.01
CA PRO A 303 14.44 24.15 -8.42
C PRO A 303 13.91 24.20 -9.85
N LEU A 304 14.30 23.27 -10.72
CA LEU A 304 13.84 23.25 -12.10
C LEU A 304 12.38 22.83 -12.17
N THR A 305 12.04 21.72 -11.52
CA THR A 305 10.65 21.25 -11.46
C THR A 305 9.78 22.22 -10.69
N PHE A 306 10.27 22.76 -9.55
CA PHE A 306 9.54 23.76 -8.78
C PHE A 306 9.12 24.97 -9.63
N ASN A 307 10.08 25.57 -10.35
CA ASN A 307 9.78 26.74 -11.19
C ASN A 307 8.90 26.40 -12.38
N THR A 308 8.99 25.19 -12.93
CA THR A 308 8.09 24.75 -13.99
C THR A 308 6.63 24.74 -13.50
N ILE A 309 6.40 24.17 -12.30
CA ILE A 309 5.07 24.14 -11.69
C ILE A 309 4.60 25.54 -11.33
N TYR A 310 5.45 26.33 -10.69
CA TYR A 310 5.13 27.67 -10.25
C TYR A 310 4.74 28.59 -11.42
N ASP A 311 5.48 28.51 -12.53
CA ASP A 311 5.23 29.30 -13.73
C ASP A 311 3.92 28.90 -14.40
N ALA A 312 3.68 27.60 -14.56
CA ALA A 312 2.47 27.08 -15.19
C ALA A 312 1.23 27.43 -14.36
N ALA A 313 1.27 27.20 -13.04
CA ALA A 313 0.17 27.52 -12.14
C ALA A 313 -0.19 29.01 -12.18
N TYR A 314 0.83 29.88 -12.09
CA TYR A 314 0.63 31.33 -12.15
C TYR A 314 0.06 31.80 -13.50
N GLN A 315 0.55 31.24 -14.61
CA GLN A 315 0.13 31.68 -15.94
C GLN A 315 -1.25 31.16 -16.36
N LEU A 316 -1.60 29.96 -15.90
CA LEU A 316 -2.75 29.23 -16.44
C LEU A 316 -3.93 29.19 -15.47
N MET A 317 -3.69 29.20 -14.17
CA MET A 317 -4.73 28.95 -13.15
C MET A 317 -5.07 30.16 -12.29
N LEU A 318 -4.16 31.15 -12.16
CA LEU A 318 -4.37 32.31 -11.29
C LEU A 318 -5.63 33.11 -11.67
N ASP A 319 -6.51 33.31 -10.70
CA ASP A 319 -7.56 34.32 -10.79
C ASP A 319 -6.95 35.71 -10.49
N PRO A 320 -6.99 36.66 -11.44
CA PRO A 320 -6.44 37.99 -11.22
C PRO A 320 -7.22 38.84 -10.21
N GLU A 321 -8.45 38.46 -9.84
CA GLU A 321 -9.27 39.18 -8.86
C GLU A 321 -8.86 38.83 -7.43
N THR A 322 -8.70 37.55 -7.12
CA THR A 322 -8.34 37.07 -5.77
C THR A 322 -6.84 36.90 -5.57
N GLY A 323 -6.10 36.63 -6.65
CA GLY A 323 -4.69 36.28 -6.58
C GLY A 323 -4.44 34.84 -6.12
N LEU A 324 -5.46 33.98 -6.15
CA LEU A 324 -5.41 32.55 -5.84
C LEU A 324 -5.65 31.71 -7.11
N LEU A 325 -5.46 30.39 -7.07
CA LEU A 325 -5.67 29.55 -8.25
C LEU A 325 -7.14 29.15 -8.40
N ASN A 326 -7.64 29.15 -9.63
CA ASN A 326 -8.81 28.36 -9.99
C ASN A 326 -8.50 26.88 -9.76
N TRP A 327 -9.34 26.17 -9.01
CA TRP A 327 -8.98 24.86 -8.46
C TRP A 327 -8.83 23.75 -9.50
N ARG A 328 -9.30 23.91 -10.74
CA ARG A 328 -9.18 22.84 -11.76
C ARG A 328 -9.02 23.34 -13.20
N ILE A 329 -8.11 22.68 -13.92
CA ILE A 329 -7.80 22.90 -15.33
C ILE A 329 -7.65 21.55 -16.05
N ASP A 330 -8.03 21.48 -17.33
CA ASP A 330 -7.79 20.29 -18.16
C ASP A 330 -6.43 20.31 -18.86
N ASN A 331 -6.04 19.20 -19.48
CA ASN A 331 -4.79 19.08 -20.22
C ASN A 331 -4.72 19.91 -21.52
N THR A 332 -5.77 20.64 -21.88
CA THR A 332 -5.76 21.62 -22.97
C THR A 332 -5.43 23.03 -22.49
N GLY A 333 -5.37 23.23 -21.17
CA GLY A 333 -5.18 24.52 -20.53
C GLY A 333 -6.49 25.28 -20.31
N THR A 334 -7.64 24.60 -20.36
CA THR A 334 -8.95 25.22 -20.13
C THR A 334 -9.35 25.06 -18.67
N ILE A 335 -9.70 26.16 -17.99
CA ILE A 335 -10.24 26.12 -16.63
C ILE A 335 -11.60 25.40 -16.63
N THR A 336 -11.71 24.35 -15.83
CA THR A 336 -12.93 23.53 -15.68
C THR A 336 -13.51 23.56 -14.27
N GLY A 337 -12.84 24.24 -13.33
CA GLY A 337 -13.32 24.52 -11.98
C GLY A 337 -12.79 25.88 -11.53
N PHE A 338 -13.71 26.79 -11.23
CA PHE A 338 -13.42 28.17 -10.82
C PHE A 338 -13.44 28.32 -9.30
N GLY A 339 -12.80 29.38 -8.81
CA GLY A 339 -12.59 29.62 -7.37
C GLY A 339 -11.45 28.77 -6.82
N SER A 340 -10.94 29.16 -5.65
CA SER A 340 -9.83 28.51 -4.97
C SER A 340 -10.26 27.31 -4.12
N ALA A 341 -9.27 26.51 -3.76
CA ALA A 341 -9.37 25.47 -2.75
C ALA A 341 -8.27 25.71 -1.71
N THR A 342 -8.67 25.96 -0.46
CA THR A 342 -7.78 26.57 0.53
C THR A 342 -6.59 25.70 0.91
N ASP A 343 -6.72 24.36 0.86
CA ASP A 343 -5.61 23.44 1.07
C ASP A 343 -4.48 23.60 0.06
N ALA A 344 -4.83 23.86 -1.20
CA ALA A 344 -3.85 24.11 -2.24
C ALA A 344 -3.08 25.40 -1.99
N GLU A 345 -3.79 26.47 -1.63
CA GLU A 345 -3.21 27.80 -1.51
C GLU A 345 -2.25 27.88 -0.33
N GLU A 346 -2.59 27.27 0.81
CA GLU A 346 -1.69 27.21 1.97
C GLU A 346 -0.43 26.37 1.70
N ASP A 347 -0.53 25.29 0.92
CA ASP A 347 0.62 24.47 0.53
C ASP A 347 1.54 25.22 -0.45
N ILE A 348 0.98 25.95 -1.42
CA ILE A 348 1.74 26.81 -2.34
C ILE A 348 2.46 27.91 -1.56
N ALA A 349 1.77 28.58 -0.64
CA ALA A 349 2.35 29.62 0.20
C ALA A 349 3.54 29.10 1.01
N LEU A 350 3.40 27.94 1.67
CA LEU A 350 4.50 27.32 2.40
C LEU A 350 5.66 26.94 1.46
N ALA A 351 5.37 26.36 0.30
CA ALA A 351 6.39 25.96 -0.66
C ALA A 351 7.22 27.16 -1.16
N LEU A 352 6.59 28.32 -1.37
CA LEU A 352 7.27 29.57 -1.72
C LEU A 352 8.15 30.09 -0.57
N ILE A 353 7.69 30.01 0.69
CA ILE A 353 8.54 30.35 1.85
C ILE A 353 9.77 29.45 1.91
N PHE A 354 9.59 28.14 1.69
CA PHE A 354 10.69 27.19 1.67
C PHE A 354 11.67 27.46 0.52
N ALA A 355 11.17 27.85 -0.66
CA ALA A 355 12.01 28.24 -1.78
C ALA A 355 12.82 29.51 -1.46
N GLU A 356 12.22 30.51 -0.80
CA GLU A 356 12.92 31.70 -0.32
C GLU A 356 14.03 31.33 0.67
N LYS A 357 13.78 30.41 1.61
CA LYS A 357 14.79 29.93 2.55
C LYS A 357 15.97 29.27 1.85
N ARG A 358 15.74 28.52 0.77
CA ARG A 358 16.82 27.97 -0.06
C ARG A 358 17.61 29.06 -0.80
N VAL A 359 16.98 30.16 -1.19
CA VAL A 359 17.67 31.33 -1.74
C VAL A 359 18.53 32.02 -0.67
N GLU A 360 17.99 32.24 0.53
CA GLU A 360 18.73 32.83 1.66
C GLU A 360 19.98 31.99 2.01
N ARG A 361 19.88 30.66 1.92
CA ARG A 361 21.00 29.72 2.09
C ARG A 361 21.94 29.60 0.89
N SER A 362 21.71 30.35 -0.19
CA SER A 362 22.48 30.28 -1.44
C SER A 362 22.45 28.90 -2.13
N GLU A 363 21.43 28.09 -1.85
CA GLU A 363 21.21 26.81 -2.52
C GLU A 363 20.49 27.02 -3.84
N TRP A 364 19.56 27.98 -3.88
CA TRP A 364 18.77 28.35 -5.05
C TRP A 364 19.09 29.78 -5.49
N THR A 365 18.83 30.06 -6.77
CA THR A 365 18.75 31.43 -7.27
C THR A 365 17.31 31.94 -7.18
N GLN A 366 17.14 33.22 -6.85
CA GLN A 366 15.84 33.87 -6.85
C GLN A 366 15.17 33.76 -8.22
N HIS A 367 13.86 33.53 -8.24
CA HIS A 367 13.10 33.47 -9.48
C HIS A 367 13.06 34.87 -10.15
N PRO A 368 13.35 34.98 -11.47
CA PRO A 368 13.69 36.25 -12.11
C PRO A 368 12.54 37.27 -12.20
N GLU A 369 11.30 36.80 -12.25
CA GLU A 369 10.11 37.65 -12.44
C GLU A 369 9.17 37.68 -11.23
N ARG A 370 9.28 36.66 -10.38
CA ARG A 370 8.35 36.38 -9.29
C ARG A 370 9.13 35.89 -8.08
N ALA A 371 9.72 36.81 -7.33
CA ALA A 371 10.55 36.46 -6.18
C ALA A 371 9.72 35.67 -5.15
N TYR A 372 10.26 34.55 -4.67
CA TYR A 372 9.49 33.58 -3.88
C TYR A 372 8.91 34.21 -2.62
N GLY A 373 9.73 34.91 -1.82
CA GLY A 373 9.26 35.54 -0.59
C GLY A 373 8.26 36.70 -0.80
N GLU A 374 8.37 37.45 -1.90
CA GLU A 374 7.41 38.50 -2.24
C GLU A 374 6.04 37.90 -2.59
N TYR A 375 6.03 36.83 -3.38
CA TYR A 375 4.79 36.17 -3.78
C TYR A 375 4.20 35.32 -2.67
N ALA A 376 5.01 34.73 -1.79
CA ALA A 376 4.52 34.11 -0.56
C ALA A 376 3.72 35.10 0.29
N ASN A 377 4.23 36.33 0.49
CA ASN A 377 3.50 37.38 1.22
C ASN A 377 2.14 37.69 0.59
N ARG A 378 2.10 37.85 -0.74
CA ARG A 378 0.86 38.11 -1.48
C ARG A 378 -0.13 36.97 -1.35
N TRP A 379 0.36 35.73 -1.44
CA TRP A 379 -0.47 34.53 -1.31
C TRP A 379 -1.10 34.45 0.09
N ILE A 380 -0.30 34.60 1.14
CA ILE A 380 -0.80 34.56 2.53
C ILE A 380 -1.80 35.69 2.79
N ASP A 381 -1.57 36.89 2.24
CA ASP A 381 -2.54 37.99 2.31
C ASP A 381 -3.85 37.66 1.60
N ALA A 382 -3.79 37.05 0.42
CA ALA A 382 -4.96 36.63 -0.34
C ALA A 382 -5.75 35.53 0.38
N ILE A 383 -5.09 34.48 0.90
CA ILE A 383 -5.75 33.44 1.70
C ILE A 383 -6.46 34.07 2.90
N TYR A 384 -5.79 34.98 3.63
CA TYR A 384 -6.40 35.60 4.80
C TYR A 384 -7.61 36.49 4.45
N GLU A 385 -7.58 37.18 3.31
CA GLU A 385 -8.69 38.04 2.86
C GLU A 385 -9.89 37.22 2.33
N TYR A 386 -9.63 36.19 1.53
CA TYR A 386 -10.68 35.48 0.78
C TYR A 386 -11.09 34.15 1.41
N GLU A 387 -10.23 33.51 2.21
CA GLU A 387 -10.42 32.13 2.69
C GLU A 387 -10.46 32.01 4.23
N VAL A 388 -10.48 33.14 4.94
CA VAL A 388 -10.64 33.19 6.40
C VAL A 388 -11.89 33.96 6.80
N GLY A 389 -12.95 33.24 7.14
CA GLY A 389 -14.21 33.77 7.67
C GLY A 389 -14.08 34.27 9.12
N ASP A 390 -14.68 35.42 9.42
CA ASP A 390 -14.69 36.05 10.76
C ASP A 390 -13.29 36.15 11.43
N GLY A 391 -12.24 36.20 10.61
CA GLY A 391 -10.83 36.21 11.04
C GLY A 391 -10.39 34.98 11.84
N ARG A 392 -11.12 33.86 11.80
CA ARG A 392 -10.84 32.69 12.65
C ARG A 392 -11.27 31.32 12.10
N TYR A 393 -12.09 31.25 11.07
CA TYR A 393 -12.53 29.99 10.47
C TYR A 393 -11.98 29.88 9.06
N LEU A 394 -11.28 28.79 8.77
CA LEU A 394 -10.84 28.49 7.43
C LEU A 394 -12.06 28.08 6.60
N THR A 395 -12.32 28.79 5.50
CA THR A 395 -13.32 28.35 4.53
C THR A 395 -12.72 27.25 3.65
N PRO A 396 -13.53 26.49 2.90
CA PRO A 396 -12.98 25.51 1.96
C PRO A 396 -12.38 26.13 0.68
N GLY A 397 -12.64 27.42 0.44
CA GLY A 397 -12.22 28.19 -0.74
C GLY A 397 -12.76 29.62 -0.68
N ASP A 398 -12.43 30.42 -1.68
CA ASP A 398 -12.79 31.85 -1.79
C ASP A 398 -14.28 32.13 -2.05
N ASP A 399 -15.00 31.22 -2.71
CA ASP A 399 -16.43 31.37 -3.03
C ASP A 399 -17.32 30.37 -2.27
N TRP A 400 -17.25 30.41 -0.93
CA TRP A 400 -18.06 29.57 -0.04
C TRP A 400 -18.92 30.37 0.93
N ALA A 401 -20.22 30.07 0.95
CA ALA A 401 -21.15 30.64 1.91
C ALA A 401 -20.91 30.07 3.33
N GLY A 402 -21.46 30.74 4.35
CA GLY A 402 -21.41 30.26 5.73
C GLY A 402 -20.10 30.57 6.47
N GLU A 403 -19.17 31.32 5.87
CA GLU A 403 -17.95 31.88 6.49
C GLU A 403 -17.10 30.86 7.28
N GLY A 404 -17.05 29.61 6.80
CA GLY A 404 -16.34 28.51 7.47
C GLY A 404 -17.02 28.00 8.74
N GLN A 405 -18.17 28.55 9.13
CA GLN A 405 -18.91 28.12 10.33
C GLN A 405 -19.88 26.99 10.05
N GLU A 406 -20.60 27.08 8.92
CA GLU A 406 -21.61 26.11 8.51
C GLU A 406 -21.00 24.90 7.79
N ILE A 407 -19.83 25.08 7.18
CA ILE A 407 -19.05 24.01 6.56
C ILE A 407 -17.57 24.38 6.54
N LEU A 408 -16.72 23.43 6.93
CA LEU A 408 -15.27 23.47 6.77
C LEU A 408 -14.75 22.05 6.55
N ASN A 409 -13.50 21.94 6.08
CA ASN A 409 -12.79 20.68 5.94
C ASN A 409 -11.58 20.66 6.87
N LEU A 410 -11.56 19.72 7.83
CA LEU A 410 -10.48 19.65 8.83
C LEU A 410 -9.17 19.13 8.23
N SER A 411 -9.19 18.51 7.05
CA SER A 411 -7.98 18.15 6.33
C SER A 411 -7.22 19.36 5.76
N TYR A 412 -7.87 20.52 5.71
CA TYR A 412 -7.27 21.79 5.29
C TYR A 412 -6.71 22.55 6.50
N PHE A 413 -6.95 22.09 7.73
CA PHE A 413 -6.43 22.76 8.92
C PHE A 413 -4.95 22.40 9.12
N SER A 414 -4.06 23.30 8.70
CA SER A 414 -2.60 23.15 8.74
C SER A 414 -1.93 24.13 9.75
N PRO A 415 -2.08 23.92 11.07
CA PRO A 415 -1.64 24.88 12.09
C PRO A 415 -0.13 25.18 12.07
N ALA A 416 0.69 24.22 11.67
CA ALA A 416 2.12 24.45 11.49
C ALA A 416 2.40 25.52 10.42
N TRP A 417 1.58 25.60 9.35
CA TRP A 417 1.80 26.53 8.24
C TRP A 417 1.48 27.93 8.71
N TYR A 418 0.37 28.07 9.43
CA TYR A 418 -0.09 29.31 10.01
C TYR A 418 0.90 29.94 10.98
N ARG A 419 1.64 29.12 11.74
CA ARG A 419 2.75 29.62 12.58
C ARG A 419 3.90 30.15 11.76
N ILE A 420 4.26 29.46 10.67
CA ILE A 420 5.28 29.93 9.73
C ILE A 420 4.80 31.22 9.05
N PHE A 421 3.52 31.33 8.68
CA PHE A 421 2.96 32.54 8.08
C PHE A 421 3.01 33.74 9.03
N ASP A 422 2.58 33.56 10.29
CA ASP A 422 2.68 34.58 11.33
C ASP A 422 4.14 35.05 11.49
N ASP A 423 5.11 34.14 11.60
CA ASP A 423 6.52 34.50 11.77
C ASP A 423 7.12 35.16 10.52
N PHE A 424 6.85 34.60 9.33
CA PHE A 424 7.35 35.11 8.05
C PHE A 424 6.88 36.55 7.78
N GLN A 425 5.64 36.88 8.14
CA GLN A 425 5.08 38.22 7.95
C GLN A 425 5.24 39.14 9.18
N GLY A 426 5.76 38.61 10.30
CA GLY A 426 5.84 39.35 11.56
C GLY A 426 4.48 39.75 12.12
N THR A 427 3.48 38.87 12.01
CA THR A 427 2.10 39.10 12.47
C THR A 427 1.68 38.05 13.51
N THR A 428 0.47 38.18 14.04
CA THR A 428 -0.18 37.15 14.89
C THR A 428 -1.63 36.90 14.44
N ARG A 429 -1.94 37.22 13.18
CA ARG A 429 -3.32 37.22 12.68
C ARG A 429 -3.84 35.80 12.48
N TRP A 430 -2.96 34.82 12.37
CA TRP A 430 -3.34 33.42 12.25
C TRP A 430 -3.58 32.72 13.59
N GLN A 431 -3.22 33.32 14.73
CA GLN A 431 -3.46 32.75 16.05
C GLN A 431 -4.95 32.40 16.34
N PRO A 432 -5.93 33.24 15.97
CA PRO A 432 -7.35 32.86 16.08
C PRO A 432 -7.70 31.65 15.21
N VAL A 433 -7.18 31.57 13.98
CA VAL A 433 -7.40 30.42 13.09
C VAL A 433 -6.85 29.13 13.70
N ILE A 434 -5.63 29.15 14.24
CA ILE A 434 -5.05 28.02 14.98
C ILE A 434 -5.94 27.65 16.19
N THR A 435 -6.37 28.64 16.96
CA THR A 435 -7.15 28.42 18.18
C THR A 435 -8.52 27.80 17.89
N TYR A 436 -9.24 28.33 16.90
CA TYR A 436 -10.57 27.87 16.54
C TYR A 436 -10.53 26.58 15.72
N GLY A 437 -9.52 26.37 14.86
CA GLY A 437 -9.31 25.09 14.18
C GLY A 437 -9.12 23.94 15.15
N TYR A 438 -8.25 24.11 16.16
CA TYR A 438 -8.13 23.12 17.24
C TYR A 438 -9.41 22.98 18.07
N ARG A 439 -10.15 24.07 18.32
CA ARG A 439 -11.44 23.97 19.01
C ARG A 439 -12.40 23.08 18.21
N THR A 440 -12.57 23.34 16.92
CA THR A 440 -13.44 22.54 16.03
C THR A 440 -13.01 21.09 16.03
N LEU A 441 -11.72 20.81 15.79
CA LEU A 441 -11.15 19.47 15.76
C LEU A 441 -11.53 18.65 17.01
N TYR A 442 -11.40 19.27 18.19
CA TYR A 442 -11.62 18.62 19.48
C TYR A 442 -13.08 18.49 19.92
N VAL A 443 -14.03 19.14 19.23
CA VAL A 443 -15.47 19.00 19.50
C VAL A 443 -16.18 18.04 18.53
N THR A 444 -15.46 17.49 17.55
CA THR A 444 -16.00 16.43 16.67
C THR A 444 -16.29 15.14 17.44
N ASP A 445 -17.24 14.34 16.95
CA ASP A 445 -17.59 13.05 17.57
C ASP A 445 -16.40 12.07 17.60
N GLY A 446 -15.53 12.14 16.58
CA GLY A 446 -14.33 11.31 16.44
C GLY A 446 -13.14 11.75 17.32
N ALA A 447 -13.21 12.92 17.97
CA ALA A 447 -12.07 13.51 18.69
C ALA A 447 -11.53 12.62 19.82
N ARG A 448 -12.35 11.75 20.42
CA ARG A 448 -11.92 10.79 21.45
C ARG A 448 -10.98 9.71 20.91
N LEU A 449 -11.02 9.44 19.61
CA LEU A 449 -10.21 8.46 18.90
C LEU A 449 -9.09 9.11 18.08
N GLY A 450 -9.01 10.44 18.05
CA GLY A 450 -8.12 11.15 17.12
C GLY A 450 -8.55 10.98 15.66
N LEU A 451 -9.88 10.92 15.43
CA LEU A 451 -10.50 10.86 14.11
C LEU A 451 -11.22 12.18 13.83
N ALA A 452 -11.12 12.66 12.59
CA ALA A 452 -11.81 13.85 12.11
C ALA A 452 -12.66 13.48 10.88
N PRO A 453 -13.83 14.09 10.71
CA PRO A 453 -14.64 13.93 9.50
C PRO A 453 -14.06 14.73 8.33
N ASP A 454 -14.34 14.30 7.11
CA ASP A 454 -14.03 15.07 5.88
C ASP A 454 -14.64 16.47 5.94
N TRP A 455 -15.92 16.58 6.30
CA TRP A 455 -16.65 17.84 6.34
C TRP A 455 -17.41 18.00 7.65
N SER A 456 -17.27 19.15 8.29
CA SER A 456 -17.96 19.46 9.55
C SER A 456 -18.36 20.93 9.65
N THR A 457 -19.23 21.25 10.59
CA THR A 457 -19.44 22.62 11.05
C THR A 457 -18.32 23.02 12.01
N SER A 458 -18.18 24.32 12.26
CA SER A 458 -17.24 24.84 13.28
C SER A 458 -17.54 24.38 14.71
N GLU A 459 -18.74 23.89 15.00
CA GLU A 459 -19.10 23.28 16.29
C GLU A 459 -18.95 21.76 16.28
N GLY A 460 -18.28 21.21 15.26
CA GLY A 460 -17.84 19.83 15.16
C GLY A 460 -18.88 18.85 14.66
N GLY A 461 -20.11 19.27 14.35
CA GLY A 461 -21.18 18.40 13.84
C GLY A 461 -21.18 18.23 12.31
N PRO A 462 -22.06 17.39 11.75
CA PRO A 462 -22.17 17.21 10.30
C PRO A 462 -22.68 18.48 9.59
N ALA A 463 -22.09 18.80 8.44
CA ALA A 463 -22.47 19.95 7.61
C ALA A 463 -23.67 19.68 6.66
N TYR A 464 -24.50 18.68 6.96
CA TYR A 464 -25.59 18.25 6.06
C TYR A 464 -26.61 19.34 5.78
N ASP A 465 -26.91 20.20 6.75
CA ASP A 465 -27.86 21.31 6.57
C ASP A 465 -27.37 22.32 5.53
N TYR A 466 -26.08 22.67 5.58
CA TYR A 466 -25.44 23.50 4.56
C TYR A 466 -25.55 22.86 3.18
N CYS A 467 -25.23 21.57 3.07
CA CYS A 467 -25.22 20.88 1.78
C CYS A 467 -26.62 20.74 1.18
N ASN A 468 -27.62 20.46 2.01
CA ASN A 468 -29.01 20.46 1.61
C ASN A 468 -29.48 21.86 1.14
N ALA A 469 -29.09 22.92 1.85
CA ALA A 469 -29.47 24.30 1.52
C ALA A 469 -28.81 24.81 0.23
N THR A 470 -27.59 24.36 -0.06
CA THR A 470 -26.80 24.78 -1.24
C THR A 470 -26.94 23.83 -2.44
N GLY A 471 -27.65 22.71 -2.27
CA GLY A 471 -27.80 21.70 -3.32
C GLY A 471 -26.54 20.86 -3.57
N ARG A 472 -25.58 20.90 -2.65
CA ARG A 472 -24.38 20.05 -2.68
C ARG A 472 -24.77 18.61 -2.31
N PRO A 473 -24.33 17.59 -3.09
CA PRO A 473 -24.60 16.20 -2.75
C PRO A 473 -24.03 15.85 -1.36
N LEU A 474 -24.76 15.05 -0.57
CA LEU A 474 -24.32 14.64 0.76
C LEU A 474 -23.02 13.82 0.73
N ASP A 475 -22.74 13.13 -0.38
CA ASP A 475 -21.47 12.42 -0.60
C ASP A 475 -20.26 13.38 -0.67
N GLY A 476 -20.49 14.65 -1.00
CA GLY A 476 -19.48 15.72 -0.94
C GLY A 476 -19.41 16.43 0.42
N CYS A 477 -20.07 15.88 1.45
CA CYS A 477 -20.19 16.44 2.80
C CYS A 477 -20.10 15.34 3.88
N LYS A 478 -19.28 14.32 3.64
CA LYS A 478 -19.17 13.15 4.51
C LYS A 478 -18.76 13.56 5.93
N TYR A 479 -19.42 12.93 6.89
CA TYR A 479 -19.11 13.06 8.32
C TYR A 479 -18.41 11.79 8.82
N GLU A 480 -17.44 11.34 8.05
CA GLU A 480 -16.60 10.15 8.24
C GLU A 480 -15.18 10.55 7.84
N MET A 481 -14.16 9.83 8.31
CA MET A 481 -12.79 10.02 7.85
C MET A 481 -12.59 9.24 6.56
N THR A 482 -12.65 9.91 5.41
CA THR A 482 -12.38 9.28 4.11
C THR A 482 -11.21 9.97 3.40
N TYR A 483 -11.29 10.19 2.09
CA TYR A 483 -10.19 10.67 1.26
C TYR A 483 -9.76 12.10 1.58
N ASP A 484 -10.62 12.93 2.17
CA ASP A 484 -10.21 14.24 2.68
C ASP A 484 -9.47 14.08 4.01
N ALA A 485 -10.18 13.64 5.06
CA ALA A 485 -9.69 13.69 6.43
C ALA A 485 -8.57 12.70 6.73
N ILE A 486 -8.28 11.73 5.85
CA ILE A 486 -7.07 10.90 5.99
C ILE A 486 -5.78 11.74 5.98
N ARG A 487 -5.81 13.00 5.52
CA ARG A 487 -4.67 13.94 5.60
C ARG A 487 -4.51 14.61 6.98
N VAL A 488 -5.52 14.55 7.86
CA VAL A 488 -5.45 15.17 9.21
C VAL A 488 -4.29 14.63 10.06
N PRO A 489 -4.02 13.30 10.12
CA PRO A 489 -2.80 12.77 10.73
C PRO A 489 -1.51 13.48 10.29
N TRP A 490 -1.39 13.82 9.01
CA TRP A 490 -0.22 14.53 8.47
C TRP A 490 -0.20 16.01 8.90
N ARG A 491 -1.28 16.75 8.66
CA ARG A 491 -1.35 18.19 8.99
C ARG A 491 -1.14 18.47 10.49
N ILE A 492 -1.79 17.67 11.33
CA ILE A 492 -1.70 17.80 12.79
C ILE A 492 -0.40 17.21 13.31
N GLY A 493 0.04 16.06 12.76
CA GLY A 493 1.31 15.45 13.15
C GLY A 493 2.48 16.39 13.01
N LEU A 494 2.54 17.17 11.92
CA LEU A 494 3.62 18.13 11.70
C LEU A 494 3.63 19.31 12.69
N ASP A 495 2.49 19.75 13.21
CA ASP A 495 2.47 20.76 14.28
C ASP A 495 3.00 20.22 15.62
N CYS A 496 2.87 18.91 15.85
CA CYS A 496 3.54 18.25 16.98
C CYS A 496 5.04 18.15 16.73
N ILE A 497 5.45 17.63 15.57
CA ILE A 497 6.87 17.36 15.25
C ILE A 497 7.68 18.65 15.21
N TRP A 498 7.17 19.71 14.54
CA TRP A 498 7.93 20.94 14.33
C TRP A 498 7.81 21.96 15.46
N PHE A 499 6.64 22.04 16.11
CA PHE A 499 6.36 23.09 17.09
C PHE A 499 6.07 22.56 18.49
N GLY A 500 5.96 21.24 18.67
CA GLY A 500 5.65 20.63 19.96
C GLY A 500 4.30 21.08 20.53
N ASP A 501 3.31 21.45 19.68
CA ASP A 501 2.02 21.91 20.19
C ASP A 501 1.32 20.77 20.94
N SER A 502 1.01 21.02 22.22
CA SER A 502 0.41 20.00 23.08
C SER A 502 -0.90 19.43 22.55
N ARG A 503 -1.69 20.20 21.79
CA ARG A 503 -2.96 19.75 21.19
C ARG A 503 -2.68 18.88 19.96
N ALA A 504 -1.66 19.19 19.18
CA ALA A 504 -1.23 18.34 18.08
C ALA A 504 -0.76 16.98 18.60
N CYS A 505 0.14 17.00 19.58
CA CYS A 505 0.71 15.78 20.15
C CYS A 505 -0.34 14.93 20.89
N ASP A 506 -1.31 15.54 21.58
CA ASP A 506 -2.43 14.79 22.18
C ASP A 506 -3.30 14.14 21.11
N TRP A 507 -3.60 14.84 20.00
CA TRP A 507 -4.37 14.27 18.90
C TRP A 507 -3.68 13.04 18.29
N SER A 508 -2.40 13.14 17.93
CA SER A 508 -1.60 12.02 17.41
C SER A 508 -1.56 10.85 18.39
N LYS A 509 -1.43 11.11 19.70
CA LYS A 509 -1.47 10.07 20.74
C LYS A 509 -2.84 9.40 20.87
N ARG A 510 -3.94 10.10 20.56
CA ARG A 510 -5.28 9.48 20.50
C ARG A 510 -5.40 8.58 19.28
N SER A 511 -4.96 9.03 18.10
CA SER A 511 -4.92 8.23 16.88
C SER A 511 -4.07 6.96 17.07
N ALA A 512 -2.87 7.08 17.64
CA ALA A 512 -2.01 5.94 17.93
C ALA A 512 -2.66 4.95 18.91
N ARG A 513 -3.26 5.45 19.99
CA ARG A 513 -4.01 4.61 20.95
C ARG A 513 -5.16 3.88 20.28
N PHE A 514 -5.93 4.55 19.43
CA PHE A 514 -7.03 3.96 18.69
C PHE A 514 -6.53 2.83 17.77
N LEU A 515 -5.52 3.08 16.94
CA LEU A 515 -4.94 2.08 16.04
C LEU A 515 -4.44 0.84 16.78
N ASN A 516 -3.81 1.01 17.95
CA ASN A 516 -3.36 -0.09 18.80
C ASN A 516 -4.49 -0.95 19.38
N THR A 517 -5.75 -0.50 19.34
CA THR A 517 -6.91 -1.32 19.75
C THR A 517 -7.51 -2.15 18.61
N LEU A 518 -7.11 -1.90 17.37
CA LEU A 518 -7.75 -2.50 16.20
C LEU A 518 -7.17 -3.89 15.87
N PRO A 519 -8.02 -4.85 15.46
CA PRO A 519 -7.55 -6.13 14.93
C PRO A 519 -6.90 -5.94 13.54
N PRO A 520 -6.07 -6.89 13.09
CA PRO A 520 -5.33 -6.78 11.82
C PRO A 520 -6.21 -6.49 10.60
N ASP A 521 -7.41 -7.05 10.53
CA ASP A 521 -8.37 -6.89 9.43
C ASP A 521 -9.08 -5.53 9.40
N GLN A 522 -8.91 -4.69 10.43
CA GLN A 522 -9.47 -3.33 10.50
C GLN A 522 -8.39 -2.26 10.69
N PHE A 523 -7.12 -2.66 10.74
CA PHE A 523 -6.01 -1.81 11.10
C PHE A 523 -5.65 -0.81 9.98
N ALA A 524 -5.38 0.45 10.34
CA ALA A 524 -4.89 1.53 9.47
C ALA A 524 -5.67 1.70 8.15
N ARG A 525 -6.99 1.91 8.26
CA ARG A 525 -7.95 2.16 7.18
C ARG A 525 -8.58 3.55 7.31
N MET A 526 -9.73 3.75 6.66
CA MET A 526 -10.63 4.88 6.83
C MET A 526 -11.78 4.50 7.76
N TYR A 527 -12.27 5.43 8.58
CA TYR A 527 -13.19 5.13 9.68
C TYR A 527 -14.34 6.12 9.79
N ASP A 528 -15.48 5.66 10.27
CA ASP A 528 -16.51 6.55 10.80
C ASP A 528 -16.05 7.19 12.13
N MET A 529 -16.84 8.13 12.66
CA MET A 529 -16.50 8.81 13.92
C MET A 529 -16.56 7.90 15.16
N ASN A 530 -17.03 6.65 15.01
CA ASN A 530 -17.02 5.64 16.07
C ASN A 530 -15.81 4.69 16.01
N GLY A 531 -14.99 4.78 14.96
CA GLY A 531 -13.85 3.91 14.73
C GLY A 531 -14.18 2.63 13.98
N VAL A 532 -15.34 2.55 13.32
CA VAL A 532 -15.72 1.44 12.45
C VAL A 532 -15.17 1.71 11.05
N SER A 533 -14.50 0.72 10.46
CA SER A 533 -13.95 0.85 9.11
C SER A 533 -15.07 1.10 8.10
N VAL A 534 -14.94 2.14 7.27
CA VAL A 534 -15.87 2.46 6.17
C VAL A 534 -15.42 1.89 4.82
N VAL A 535 -14.26 1.23 4.82
CA VAL A 535 -13.68 0.52 3.67
C VAL A 535 -13.25 -0.89 4.08
N ASP A 536 -13.24 -1.82 3.13
CA ASP A 536 -12.80 -3.21 3.30
C ASP A 536 -11.35 -3.46 2.82
N TYR A 537 -10.70 -2.44 2.25
CA TYR A 537 -9.32 -2.45 1.76
C TYR A 537 -8.40 -1.54 2.58
N GLN A 538 -7.09 -1.71 2.37
CA GLN A 538 -6.02 -0.84 2.85
C GLN A 538 -5.04 -0.60 1.68
N ASN A 539 -4.51 0.61 1.59
CA ASN A 539 -3.49 0.97 0.61
C ASN A 539 -2.41 1.87 1.24
N GLU A 540 -1.38 2.17 0.46
CA GLU A 540 -0.19 2.90 0.87
C GLU A 540 -0.47 4.30 1.41
N LEU A 541 -1.48 5.02 0.88
CA LEU A 541 -1.83 6.36 1.36
C LEU A 541 -2.33 6.32 2.80
N MET A 542 -3.19 5.33 3.12
CA MET A 542 -3.80 5.22 4.45
C MET A 542 -2.71 4.91 5.46
N VAL A 543 -1.86 3.94 5.15
CA VAL A 543 -0.74 3.54 6.00
C VAL A 543 0.22 4.71 6.20
N ALA A 544 0.59 5.42 5.13
CA ALA A 544 1.52 6.55 5.19
C ALA A 544 1.01 7.69 6.08
N MET A 545 -0.28 8.03 6.01
CA MET A 545 -0.85 9.08 6.86
C MET A 545 -0.92 8.63 8.32
N TRP A 546 -1.31 7.39 8.58
CA TRP A 546 -1.31 6.85 9.95
C TRP A 546 0.11 6.74 10.53
N LEU A 547 1.11 6.45 9.70
CA LEU A 547 2.52 6.42 10.09
C LEU A 547 2.97 7.77 10.63
N VAL A 548 2.55 8.89 10.02
CA VAL A 548 2.85 10.24 10.54
C VAL A 548 2.26 10.45 11.94
N ALA A 549 1.03 9.99 12.19
CA ALA A 549 0.44 10.08 13.53
C ALA A 549 1.20 9.21 14.56
N ALA A 550 1.67 8.01 14.18
CA ALA A 550 2.48 7.17 15.06
C ALA A 550 3.83 7.80 15.39
N HIS A 551 4.51 8.34 14.38
CA HIS A 551 5.77 9.07 14.52
C HIS A 551 5.62 10.29 15.44
N ALA A 552 4.61 11.14 15.20
CA ALA A 552 4.29 12.29 16.04
C ALA A 552 3.85 11.90 17.47
N ALA A 553 3.31 10.71 17.67
CA ALA A 553 2.94 10.21 18.99
C ALA A 553 4.13 9.67 19.80
N GLU A 554 5.31 9.50 19.16
CA GLU A 554 6.47 8.79 19.68
C GLU A 554 6.14 7.32 20.09
N ASP A 555 5.28 6.65 19.30
CA ASP A 555 4.92 5.24 19.50
C ASP A 555 5.73 4.34 18.56
N THR A 556 6.96 4.00 18.96
CA THR A 556 7.92 3.23 18.14
C THR A 556 7.36 1.88 17.69
N ALA A 557 6.57 1.19 18.52
CA ALA A 557 6.03 -0.12 18.17
C ALA A 557 4.96 -0.01 17.06
N LEU A 558 4.10 1.01 17.17
CA LEU A 558 3.10 1.29 16.13
C LEU A 558 3.76 1.83 14.86
N GLU A 559 4.77 2.69 15.00
CA GLU A 559 5.58 3.22 13.90
C GLU A 559 6.23 2.09 13.11
N ASN A 560 6.95 1.18 13.77
CA ASN A 560 7.53 -0.01 13.14
C ASN A 560 6.48 -0.86 12.42
N ARG A 561 5.31 -1.09 13.03
CA ARG A 561 4.22 -1.86 12.41
C ARG A 561 3.66 -1.17 11.15
N LEU A 562 3.51 0.15 11.16
CA LEU A 562 3.02 0.91 9.99
C LEU A 562 4.11 1.07 8.93
N GLY A 563 5.35 1.28 9.34
CA GLY A 563 6.52 1.34 8.47
C GLY A 563 6.69 0.03 7.71
N GLU A 564 6.49 -1.10 8.38
CA GLU A 564 6.51 -2.42 7.74
C GLU A 564 5.45 -2.55 6.63
N LEU A 565 4.22 -2.12 6.90
CA LEU A 565 3.15 -2.15 5.90
C LEU A 565 3.48 -1.22 4.72
N LEU A 566 3.96 -0.01 4.98
CA LEU A 566 4.32 0.95 3.93
C LEU A 566 5.50 0.44 3.10
N TYR A 567 6.49 -0.17 3.75
CA TYR A 567 7.62 -0.81 3.08
C TYR A 567 7.19 -2.01 2.22
N GLY A 568 6.15 -2.75 2.65
CA GLY A 568 5.51 -3.78 1.82
C GLY A 568 4.97 -3.24 0.48
N TYR A 569 4.51 -1.98 0.45
CA TYR A 569 4.11 -1.31 -0.79
C TYR A 569 5.30 -0.73 -1.59
N ALA A 570 6.54 -0.79 -1.09
CA ALA A 570 7.68 -0.18 -1.75
C ALA A 570 8.30 -1.04 -2.87
N GLY A 571 7.76 -2.23 -3.15
CA GLY A 571 8.36 -3.21 -4.08
C GLY A 571 8.69 -2.69 -5.48
N SER A 572 7.91 -1.74 -6.00
CA SER A 572 8.13 -1.11 -7.31
C SER A 572 8.85 0.24 -7.25
N VAL A 573 9.06 0.82 -6.06
CA VAL A 573 9.52 2.21 -5.92
C VAL A 573 10.92 2.39 -6.51
N LEU A 574 11.88 1.55 -6.15
CA LEU A 574 13.26 1.69 -6.63
C LEU A 574 13.41 1.34 -8.12
N GLY A 575 12.57 0.45 -8.65
CA GLY A 575 12.65 0.00 -10.05
C GLY A 575 11.80 0.81 -11.02
N SER A 576 10.66 1.34 -10.58
CA SER A 576 9.64 1.98 -11.42
C SER A 576 9.18 3.35 -10.92
N GLY A 577 9.61 3.79 -9.73
CA GLY A 577 9.34 5.13 -9.23
C GLY A 577 7.93 5.36 -8.70
N TYR A 578 7.16 4.30 -8.42
CA TYR A 578 5.84 4.40 -7.80
C TYR A 578 5.68 3.33 -6.72
N TRP A 579 4.90 3.68 -5.70
CA TRP A 579 4.43 2.79 -4.65
C TRP A 579 3.42 1.79 -5.23
N SER A 580 3.35 0.61 -4.61
CA SER A 580 2.51 -0.52 -5.01
C SER A 580 2.74 -0.97 -6.46
N GLY A 581 1.70 -1.49 -7.13
CA GLY A 581 1.79 -2.06 -8.48
C GLY A 581 1.39 -1.11 -9.61
N THR A 582 1.09 0.17 -9.32
CA THR A 582 0.56 1.10 -10.32
C THR A 582 0.81 2.57 -10.00
N SER A 583 1.15 3.36 -11.03
CA SER A 583 1.22 4.83 -10.99
C SER A 583 -0.09 5.51 -11.37
N GLN A 584 -1.20 4.78 -11.47
CA GLN A 584 -2.46 5.34 -11.93
C GLN A 584 -3.07 6.34 -10.94
N PHE A 585 -2.81 6.18 -9.63
CA PHE A 585 -3.48 6.92 -8.57
C PHE A 585 -2.60 8.04 -8.00
N TYR A 586 -2.63 9.22 -8.63
CA TYR A 586 -1.85 10.40 -8.23
C TYR A 586 -1.96 10.71 -6.72
N PHE A 587 -3.17 10.70 -6.17
CA PHE A 587 -3.42 11.07 -4.77
C PHE A 587 -2.81 10.06 -3.81
N VAL A 588 -2.92 8.78 -4.14
CA VAL A 588 -2.34 7.67 -3.37
C VAL A 588 -0.82 7.81 -3.32
N GLN A 589 -0.20 8.05 -4.48
CA GLN A 589 1.25 8.22 -4.61
C GLN A 589 1.74 9.49 -3.91
N SER A 590 0.95 10.57 -3.92
CA SER A 590 1.29 11.82 -3.26
C SER A 590 1.40 11.64 -1.73
N LEU A 591 0.39 11.04 -1.11
CA LEU A 591 0.37 10.87 0.34
C LEU A 591 1.33 9.77 0.82
N ALA A 592 1.54 8.72 0.02
CA ALA A 592 2.58 7.73 0.30
C ALA A 592 3.98 8.38 0.36
N TRP A 593 4.27 9.28 -0.59
CA TRP A 593 5.50 10.07 -0.59
C TRP A 593 5.62 10.95 0.67
N PHE A 594 4.56 11.67 1.05
CA PHE A 594 4.62 12.55 2.23
C PHE A 594 4.84 11.77 3.53
N GLY A 595 4.14 10.66 3.75
CA GLY A 595 4.36 9.85 4.95
C GLY A 595 5.77 9.28 5.02
N ALA A 596 6.30 8.77 3.90
CA ALA A 596 7.68 8.30 3.82
C ALA A 596 8.70 9.42 4.05
N ALA A 597 8.46 10.61 3.50
CA ALA A 597 9.34 11.77 3.65
C ALA A 597 9.37 12.30 5.10
N VAL A 598 8.27 12.20 5.84
CA VAL A 598 8.26 12.58 7.26
C VAL A 598 9.15 11.65 8.08
N VAL A 599 9.02 10.33 7.92
CA VAL A 599 9.81 9.36 8.70
C VAL A 599 11.27 9.27 8.27
N SER A 600 11.59 9.71 7.06
CA SER A 600 12.97 9.77 6.56
C SER A 600 13.69 11.08 6.90
N ASP A 601 13.02 12.03 7.56
CA ASP A 601 13.48 13.40 7.80
C ASP A 601 13.73 14.22 6.50
N ASP A 602 13.21 13.75 5.35
CA ASP A 602 13.24 14.51 4.08
C ASP A 602 12.12 15.58 4.03
N PHE A 603 11.06 15.44 4.83
CA PHE A 603 10.03 16.47 5.07
C PHE A 603 10.36 17.29 6.31
N ARG A 604 11.44 18.08 6.22
CA ARG A 604 11.92 18.97 7.29
C ARG A 604 11.33 20.37 7.22
N ASN A 605 11.26 21.05 8.37
CA ASN A 605 10.89 22.46 8.44
C ASN A 605 12.03 23.35 7.90
N LEU A 606 12.04 23.58 6.59
CA LEU A 606 13.06 24.41 5.95
C LEU A 606 13.02 25.88 6.41
N TYR A 607 11.99 26.33 7.12
CA TYR A 607 11.92 27.67 7.68
C TYR A 607 12.71 27.82 9.00
N ALA A 608 12.74 26.77 9.82
CA ALA A 608 13.42 26.76 11.12
C ALA A 608 14.94 26.47 11.02
N GLU A 609 15.39 25.90 9.89
CA GLU A 609 16.80 25.61 9.67
C GLU A 609 17.65 26.90 9.58
N PRO A 610 18.87 26.90 10.14
CA PRO A 610 19.75 28.07 10.14
C PRO A 610 20.29 28.46 8.76
#